data_AF-A0A9N9E9J1-F1
#
_entry.id   AF-A0A9N9E9J1-F1
#
_cell.length_a   1.000
_cell.length_b   1.000
_cell.length_c   1.000
_cell.angle_alpha   90.00
_cell.angle_beta   90.00
_cell.angle_gamma   90.00
#
_symmetry.space_group_name_H-M   'P 1'
#
loop_
_entity.id
_entity.type
_entity.pdbx_description
1 polymer ?
#
loop_
_entity_poly.entity_id
_entity_poly.type
_entity_poly.pdbx_seq_one_letter_code
_entity_poly.pdbx_strand_id
1 'polypeptide(L)'
;GFSVVEFWKNLLDARIIFPIRQDMKRAELNALESYSTIENNYVLLNKGVTTDSDGMLYDNGKKTNVKLPSILMNDFGGMLCLPDGVFFLGNKSYGSKLLIRNCYLQLFELIKMNCKSNGPASAGCTITGTPGIGKTYFGLSLLFYIRYNYPEATIVWQYNEKMCYQFLPNDNVQKEDINLFNRTLDSPNNFFLVDAQALTFNYQAYMIQLTSPKEERFKKAVKWPGFAKYFMPLWELEEITALWTLQYKNKKNFRGEEFTLELVGELLDRWGPIPRSVLLKWDDVAYQQNYQQLINEVNLEDCINSIDKSGMPTDTISGRLVYLDPDPEFASVVYRVASPRVFNRVIQEYEIRTKRNARDLIMSSPEFRMFRGNMFEDIAHRTLQNGGIFRVRCLNGDNSDINERNIKEMECNWFTTLNEARKEYYNRPKSKTFASINSFSLDNKTLDLYQITISENHSLKKKGLNDLDRLLPWRKDVNDFNLYFVVPSNIFETFPLQKYKTTKNENCQKIPSWIDNITQYALEINLGISNKSAKKRSSVAISGDYENEETTGKGTNKDAKKRKTKSDTDDETSESNVISGRRNLKRSNVIDNEDEDASKSDVEKMENEKDCRGCKW
;
A
#
# COMPACT_ATOMS: atom_id res chain seq x y z
N GLY A 1 33.99 -13.15 -6.02
CA GLY A 1 34.71 -12.99 -4.73
C GLY A 1 35.18 -11.56 -4.59
N PHE A 2 36.20 -11.18 -5.36
CA PHE A 2 36.87 -9.88 -5.25
C PHE A 2 35.95 -8.65 -5.23
N SER A 3 34.92 -8.58 -6.09
CA SER A 3 34.02 -7.41 -6.11
C SER A 3 33.14 -7.25 -4.87
N VAL A 4 32.80 -8.35 -4.18
CA VAL A 4 31.98 -8.31 -2.95
C VAL A 4 32.84 -7.88 -1.76
N VAL A 5 34.10 -8.32 -1.72
CA VAL A 5 35.09 -7.87 -0.73
C VAL A 5 35.34 -6.37 -0.88
N GLU A 6 35.49 -5.89 -2.11
CA GLU A 6 35.64 -4.47 -2.40
C GLU A 6 34.44 -3.66 -1.94
N PHE A 7 33.22 -4.16 -2.20
CA PHE A 7 32.00 -3.57 -1.67
C PHE A 7 32.02 -3.43 -0.15
N TRP A 8 32.38 -4.50 0.57
CA TRP A 8 32.34 -4.50 2.03
C TRP A 8 33.38 -3.56 2.65
N LYS A 9 34.61 -3.57 2.13
CA LYS A 9 35.70 -2.68 2.55
C LYS A 9 35.33 -1.19 2.42
N ASN A 10 34.67 -0.84 1.33
CA ASN A 10 34.34 0.55 1.01
C ASN A 10 32.92 0.96 1.45
N LEU A 11 32.15 0.09 2.11
CA LEU A 11 30.77 0.39 2.50
C LEU A 11 30.69 1.55 3.50
N LEU A 12 31.66 1.67 4.39
CA LEU A 12 31.75 2.75 5.37
C LEU A 12 32.21 4.10 4.77
N ASP A 13 32.68 4.09 3.53
CA ASP A 13 33.00 5.31 2.76
C ASP A 13 31.80 5.82 1.96
N ALA A 14 30.68 5.09 1.97
CA ALA A 14 29.44 5.53 1.36
C ALA A 14 28.93 6.82 2.02
N ARG A 15 28.38 7.72 1.21
CA ARG A 15 27.80 8.99 1.67
C ARG A 15 26.31 9.03 1.39
N ILE A 16 25.54 9.64 2.29
CA ILE A 16 24.14 9.96 2.06
C ILE A 16 24.09 11.38 1.51
N ILE A 17 23.46 11.55 0.35
CA ILE A 17 23.36 12.84 -0.33
C ILE A 17 21.90 13.28 -0.45
N PHE A 18 21.69 14.60 -0.40
CA PHE A 18 20.39 15.24 -0.55
C PHE A 18 20.49 16.35 -1.59
N PRO A 19 19.60 16.41 -2.60
CA PRO A 19 19.58 17.51 -3.55
C PRO A 19 19.16 18.81 -2.87
N ILE A 20 19.90 19.89 -3.10
CA ILE A 20 19.56 21.23 -2.59
C ILE A 20 18.35 21.77 -3.36
N ARG A 21 17.32 22.18 -2.61
CA ARG A 21 16.10 22.77 -3.15
C ARG A 21 16.23 24.29 -3.24
N GLN A 22 15.62 24.89 -4.27
CA GLN A 22 15.77 26.31 -4.61
C GLN A 22 15.31 27.27 -3.50
N ASP A 23 14.37 26.82 -2.68
CA ASP A 23 13.73 27.55 -1.58
C ASP A 23 14.43 27.36 -0.23
N MET A 24 15.53 26.59 -0.18
CA MET A 24 16.29 26.39 1.05
C MET A 24 17.06 27.67 1.44
N LYS A 25 16.96 28.05 2.71
CA LYS A 25 17.63 29.25 3.22
C LYS A 25 19.09 28.95 3.49
N ARG A 26 19.96 29.93 3.23
CA ARG A 26 21.40 29.82 3.52
C ARG A 26 21.69 29.50 4.99
N ALA A 27 20.90 30.03 5.93
CA ALA A 27 21.05 29.72 7.35
C ALA A 27 20.80 28.23 7.67
N GLU A 28 19.91 27.55 6.94
CA GLU A 28 19.62 26.12 7.10
C GLU A 28 20.81 25.27 6.61
N LEU A 29 21.44 25.67 5.51
CA LEU A 29 22.66 25.04 5.01
C LEU A 29 23.84 25.24 5.95
N ASN A 30 24.03 26.46 6.46
CA ASN A 30 25.12 26.78 7.38
C ASN A 30 25.03 25.97 8.69
N ALA A 31 23.81 25.65 9.14
CA ALA A 31 23.60 24.81 10.33
C ALA A 31 24.13 23.37 10.17
N LEU A 32 24.40 22.92 8.94
CA LEU A 32 24.89 21.57 8.63
C LEU A 32 26.41 21.51 8.38
N GLU A 33 27.14 22.63 8.42
CA GLU A 33 28.56 22.72 8.02
C GLU A 33 29.48 21.75 8.79
N SER A 34 29.18 21.46 10.05
CA SER A 34 29.98 20.52 10.86
C SER A 34 29.76 19.05 10.49
N TYR A 35 28.67 18.73 9.79
CA TYR A 35 28.22 17.36 9.53
C TYR A 35 28.01 17.04 8.05
N SER A 36 28.24 18.01 7.17
CA SER A 36 28.06 17.84 5.73
C SER A 36 29.00 18.75 4.93
N THR A 37 29.24 18.38 3.68
CA THR A 37 29.80 19.26 2.65
C THR A 37 28.75 19.58 1.60
N ILE A 38 28.85 20.75 0.97
CA ILE A 38 27.98 21.14 -0.14
C ILE A 38 28.78 21.05 -1.42
N GLU A 39 28.34 20.20 -2.34
CA GLU A 39 29.01 19.98 -3.62
C GLU A 39 27.97 19.77 -4.74
N ASN A 40 28.16 20.42 -5.89
CA ASN A 40 27.34 20.22 -7.10
C ASN A 40 25.81 20.30 -6.87
N ASN A 41 25.36 21.23 -6.02
CA ASN A 41 23.95 21.38 -5.63
C ASN A 41 23.39 20.21 -4.79
N TYR A 42 24.25 19.53 -4.04
CA TYR A 42 23.87 18.51 -3.06
C TYR A 42 24.46 18.86 -1.69
N VAL A 43 23.72 18.49 -0.64
CA VAL A 43 24.25 18.31 0.72
C VAL A 43 24.75 16.88 0.82
N LEU A 44 26.04 16.69 1.08
CA LEU A 44 26.67 15.39 1.27
C LEU A 44 26.95 15.24 2.75
N LEU A 45 26.31 14.29 3.41
CA LEU A 45 26.66 13.98 4.80
C LEU A 45 28.12 13.50 4.85
N ASN A 46 28.86 14.01 5.83
CA ASN A 46 30.25 13.64 6.06
C ASN A 46 30.35 12.13 6.30
N LYS A 47 31.54 11.57 6.07
CA LYS A 47 31.79 10.15 6.35
C LYS A 47 31.36 9.84 7.78
N GLY A 48 30.42 8.92 7.88
CA GLY A 48 29.94 8.48 9.17
C GLY A 48 28.82 9.30 9.82
N VAL A 49 28.30 10.28 9.10
CA VAL A 49 27.08 10.97 9.50
C VAL A 49 25.88 10.28 8.84
N THR A 50 24.87 9.98 9.65
CA THR A 50 23.59 9.37 9.22
C THR A 50 22.42 10.16 9.80
N THR A 51 21.20 9.85 9.38
CA THR A 51 19.96 10.47 9.90
C THR A 51 18.94 9.43 10.32
N ASP A 52 18.11 9.77 11.31
CA ASP A 52 16.86 9.06 11.60
C ASP A 52 15.67 9.63 10.78
N SER A 53 14.51 9.02 10.95
CA SER A 53 13.25 9.35 10.27
C SER A 53 12.71 10.74 10.62
N ASP A 54 13.14 11.31 11.75
CA ASP A 54 12.82 12.68 12.17
C ASP A 54 13.87 13.72 11.70
N GLY A 55 14.82 13.30 10.87
CA GLY A 55 15.91 14.13 10.36
C GLY A 55 17.04 14.37 11.36
N MET A 56 17.06 13.71 12.53
CA MET A 56 18.11 13.91 13.51
C MET A 56 19.43 13.31 13.01
N LEU A 57 20.50 14.10 13.04
CA LEU A 57 21.82 13.62 12.64
C LEU A 57 22.49 12.81 13.74
N TYR A 58 23.17 11.74 13.32
CA TYR A 58 24.03 10.91 14.14
C TYR A 58 25.43 10.88 13.54
N ASP A 59 26.43 11.13 14.36
CA ASP A 59 27.84 11.07 13.99
C ASP A 59 28.48 9.86 14.69
N ASN A 60 28.97 8.89 13.90
CA ASN A 60 29.56 7.65 14.46
C ASN A 60 28.62 6.94 15.45
N GLY A 61 27.32 6.93 15.12
CA GLY A 61 26.26 6.31 15.92
C GLY A 61 25.82 7.13 17.13
N LYS A 62 26.46 8.28 17.42
CA LYS A 62 26.10 9.18 18.52
C LYS A 62 25.14 10.26 18.01
N LYS A 63 24.02 10.42 18.72
CA LYS A 63 23.04 11.46 18.44
C LYS A 63 23.69 12.84 18.60
N THR A 64 23.53 13.71 17.60
CA THR A 64 24.04 15.09 17.63
C THR A 64 22.98 16.03 18.24
N ASN A 65 23.14 17.35 18.09
CA ASN A 65 22.09 18.34 18.37
C ASN A 65 21.54 18.99 17.09
N VAL A 66 21.92 18.48 15.93
CA VAL A 66 21.57 19.05 14.62
C VAL A 66 20.54 18.17 13.95
N LYS A 67 19.56 18.82 13.31
CA LYS A 67 18.56 18.17 12.46
C LYS A 67 18.72 18.62 11.02
N LEU A 68 18.50 17.70 10.10
CA LEU A 68 18.27 18.03 8.70
C LEU A 68 17.02 18.92 8.59
N PRO A 69 17.08 19.97 7.75
CA PRO A 69 15.90 20.72 7.37
C PRO A 69 14.82 19.79 6.82
N SER A 70 13.57 19.94 7.27
CA SER A 70 12.45 19.09 6.83
C SER A 70 12.30 19.08 5.31
N ILE A 71 12.60 20.21 4.66
CA ILE A 71 12.59 20.36 3.21
C ILE A 71 13.47 19.33 2.47
N LEU A 72 14.54 18.82 3.10
CA LEU A 72 15.37 17.75 2.55
C LEU A 72 14.78 16.34 2.74
N MET A 73 13.94 16.17 3.77
CA MET A 73 13.36 14.88 4.17
C MET A 73 11.93 14.67 3.66
N ASN A 74 11.27 15.72 3.14
CA ASN A 74 9.88 15.69 2.70
C ASN A 74 9.59 14.65 1.62
N ASP A 75 10.55 14.39 0.72
CA ASP A 75 10.33 13.53 -0.45
C ASP A 75 10.89 12.10 -0.24
N PHE A 76 12.01 11.96 0.50
CA PHE A 76 12.69 10.70 0.79
C PHE A 76 13.80 10.91 1.86
N GLY A 77 14.39 9.82 2.37
CA GLY A 77 15.41 9.83 3.42
C GLY A 77 16.86 9.99 2.94
N GLY A 78 17.07 10.48 1.72
CA GLY A 78 18.39 10.67 1.09
C GLY A 78 18.80 9.57 0.11
N MET A 79 19.90 9.78 -0.61
CA MET A 79 20.45 8.82 -1.57
C MET A 79 21.79 8.29 -1.03
N LEU A 80 21.84 7.00 -0.71
CA LEU A 80 23.08 6.32 -0.33
C LEU A 80 23.92 6.09 -1.58
N CYS A 81 25.10 6.70 -1.62
CA CYS A 81 26.04 6.62 -2.73
C CYS A 81 27.33 5.91 -2.27
N LEU A 82 27.61 4.77 -2.89
CA LEU A 82 28.91 4.09 -2.73
C LEU A 82 30.01 4.87 -3.47
N PRO A 83 31.29 4.68 -3.09
CA PRO A 83 32.41 5.24 -3.84
C PRO A 83 32.43 4.81 -5.32
N ASP A 84 33.08 5.62 -6.15
CA ASP A 84 33.17 5.38 -7.58
C ASP A 84 33.77 3.99 -7.88
N GLY A 85 33.15 3.26 -8.82
CA GLY A 85 33.56 1.90 -9.19
C GLY A 85 33.10 0.80 -8.22
N VAL A 86 32.50 1.15 -7.08
CA VAL A 86 31.95 0.20 -6.11
C VAL A 86 30.46 -0.01 -6.34
N PHE A 87 30.02 -1.27 -6.31
CA PHE A 87 28.62 -1.65 -6.53
C PHE A 87 28.10 -2.47 -5.35
N PHE A 88 26.82 -2.35 -5.02
CA PHE A 88 26.22 -3.13 -3.93
C PHE A 88 26.43 -4.63 -4.16
N LEU A 89 26.92 -5.34 -3.14
CA LEU A 89 27.31 -6.75 -3.22
C LEU A 89 28.25 -7.07 -4.40
N GLY A 90 29.04 -6.10 -4.87
CA GLY A 90 29.92 -6.25 -6.02
C GLY A 90 29.22 -6.54 -7.34
N ASN A 91 27.92 -6.25 -7.46
CA ASN A 91 27.08 -6.56 -8.62
C ASN A 91 26.55 -5.28 -9.27
N LYS A 92 26.99 -5.01 -10.51
CA LYS A 92 26.60 -3.83 -11.29
C LYS A 92 25.09 -3.66 -11.46
N SER A 93 24.32 -4.74 -11.46
CA SER A 93 22.84 -4.67 -11.60
C SER A 93 22.15 -4.01 -10.39
N TYR A 94 22.76 -4.05 -9.20
CA TYR A 94 22.25 -3.30 -8.05
C TYR A 94 22.64 -1.82 -8.09
N GLY A 95 23.59 -1.44 -8.95
CA GLY A 95 24.12 -0.08 -9.04
C GLY A 95 25.02 0.29 -7.86
N SER A 96 25.40 1.57 -7.83
CA SER A 96 26.22 2.20 -6.78
C SER A 96 25.45 3.24 -5.96
N LYS A 97 24.18 3.48 -6.31
CA LYS A 97 23.31 4.48 -5.69
C LYS A 97 21.97 3.85 -5.31
N LEU A 98 21.46 4.19 -4.14
CA LEU A 98 20.26 3.60 -3.56
C LEU A 98 19.43 4.68 -2.85
N LEU A 99 18.16 4.79 -3.22
CA LEU A 99 17.23 5.70 -2.55
C LEU A 99 16.89 5.14 -1.17
N ILE A 100 17.24 5.88 -0.10
CA ILE A 100 16.77 5.60 1.25
C ILE A 100 15.37 6.19 1.37
N ARG A 101 14.40 5.33 1.60
CA ARG A 101 13.00 5.72 1.81
C ARG A 101 12.78 6.12 3.26
N ASN A 102 11.80 6.99 3.52
CA ASN A 102 11.45 7.34 4.91
C ASN A 102 11.01 6.10 5.70
N CYS A 103 10.28 5.17 5.05
CA CYS A 103 9.91 3.91 5.67
C CYS A 103 11.12 2.99 5.96
N TYR A 104 12.25 3.13 5.26
CA TYR A 104 13.46 2.36 5.57
C TYR A 104 14.06 2.83 6.90
N LEU A 105 14.08 4.15 7.14
CA LEU A 105 14.55 4.72 8.40
C LEU A 105 13.66 4.26 9.56
N GLN A 106 12.34 4.38 9.39
CA GLN A 106 11.35 3.97 10.39
C GLN A 106 11.42 2.46 10.70
N LEU A 107 11.54 1.60 9.67
CA LEU A 107 11.70 0.16 9.87
C LEU A 107 13.04 -0.18 10.53
N PHE A 108 14.13 0.52 10.20
CA PHE A 108 15.42 0.31 10.86
C PHE A 108 15.39 0.73 12.33
N GLU A 109 14.75 1.84 12.67
CA GLU A 109 14.53 2.26 14.06
C GLU A 109 13.73 1.23 14.85
N LEU A 110 12.67 0.70 14.24
CA LEU A 110 11.86 -0.37 14.82
C LEU A 110 12.70 -1.63 15.08
N ILE A 111 13.52 -2.04 14.11
CA ILE A 111 14.47 -3.16 14.28
C ILE A 111 15.47 -2.88 15.42
N LYS A 112 16.06 -1.68 15.45
CA LYS A 112 17.06 -1.27 16.45
C LYS A 112 16.48 -1.21 17.87
N MET A 113 15.21 -0.81 18.00
CA MET A 113 14.50 -0.83 19.27
C MET A 113 14.22 -2.28 19.71
N ASN A 114 13.72 -3.10 18.79
CA ASN A 114 13.29 -4.46 19.10
C ASN A 114 14.44 -5.40 19.43
N CYS A 115 15.58 -5.31 18.72
CA CYS A 115 16.75 -6.16 18.96
C CYS A 115 17.40 -5.97 20.34
N LYS A 116 17.06 -4.88 21.05
CA LYS A 116 17.54 -4.59 22.42
C LYS A 116 16.49 -4.84 23.49
N SER A 117 15.29 -5.27 23.11
CA SER A 117 14.13 -5.41 23.99
C SER A 117 13.73 -6.88 24.15
N ASN A 118 13.03 -7.20 25.23
CA ASN A 118 12.35 -8.50 25.39
C ASN A 118 10.94 -8.48 24.78
N GLY A 119 10.75 -7.72 23.70
CA GLY A 119 9.46 -7.50 23.05
C GLY A 119 9.06 -8.64 22.09
N PRO A 120 7.90 -8.50 21.42
CA PRO A 120 7.37 -9.50 20.49
C PRO A 120 8.23 -9.72 19.23
N ALA A 121 9.23 -8.88 19.00
CA ALA A 121 10.17 -8.95 17.88
C ALA A 121 11.64 -9.08 18.35
N SER A 122 11.89 -9.59 19.57
CA SER A 122 13.22 -9.68 20.17
C SER A 122 14.20 -10.61 19.43
N ALA A 123 13.69 -11.63 18.74
CA ALA A 123 14.50 -12.61 18.00
C ALA A 123 14.64 -12.25 16.51
N GLY A 124 13.73 -11.44 15.97
CA GLY A 124 13.75 -11.07 14.56
C GLY A 124 12.39 -10.64 14.01
N CYS A 125 12.38 -10.42 12.70
CA CYS A 125 11.17 -10.07 11.99
C CYS A 125 11.17 -10.49 10.52
N THR A 126 9.99 -10.79 9.98
CA THR A 126 9.72 -10.84 8.55
C THR A 126 9.25 -9.48 8.09
N ILE A 127 9.87 -8.93 7.05
CA ILE A 127 9.41 -7.74 6.33
C ILE A 127 8.92 -8.19 4.96
N THR A 128 7.62 -8.05 4.75
CA THR A 128 6.93 -8.40 3.52
C THR A 128 6.25 -7.19 2.89
N GLY A 129 5.49 -7.36 1.82
CA GLY A 129 4.81 -6.27 1.10
C GLY A 129 4.69 -6.56 -0.38
N THR A 130 4.01 -5.69 -1.12
CA THR A 130 3.76 -5.83 -2.57
C THR A 130 5.05 -6.18 -3.34
N PRO A 131 5.06 -7.14 -4.27
CA PRO A 131 6.24 -7.44 -5.09
C PRO A 131 6.74 -6.20 -5.85
N GLY A 132 8.06 -6.00 -5.93
CA GLY A 132 8.66 -4.90 -6.72
C GLY A 132 8.88 -3.56 -6.01
N ILE A 133 8.46 -3.41 -4.76
CA ILE A 133 8.61 -2.16 -3.96
C ILE A 133 10.01 -1.93 -3.35
N GLY A 134 10.99 -2.79 -3.63
CA GLY A 134 12.38 -2.57 -3.19
C GLY A 134 12.81 -3.25 -1.88
N LYS A 135 12.15 -4.31 -1.40
CA LYS A 135 12.56 -5.03 -0.16
C LYS A 135 14.03 -5.45 -0.14
N THR A 136 14.56 -5.98 -1.25
CA THR A 136 15.99 -6.30 -1.40
C THR A 136 16.88 -5.07 -1.19
N TYR A 137 16.48 -3.90 -1.74
CA TYR A 137 17.21 -2.64 -1.56
C TYR A 137 17.13 -2.15 -0.11
N PHE A 138 16.02 -2.38 0.60
CA PHE A 138 15.97 -2.16 2.04
C PHE A 138 17.05 -2.99 2.76
N GLY A 139 17.18 -4.27 2.43
CA GLY A 139 18.27 -5.13 2.93
C GLY A 139 19.66 -4.57 2.62
N LEU A 140 19.89 -4.08 1.41
CA LEU A 140 21.17 -3.46 1.06
C LEU A 140 21.46 -2.22 1.92
N SER A 141 20.44 -1.41 2.21
CA SER A 141 20.60 -0.28 3.15
C SER A 141 20.82 -0.76 4.59
N LEU A 142 20.22 -1.88 5.01
CA LEU A 142 20.48 -2.47 6.32
C LEU A 142 21.93 -2.90 6.49
N LEU A 143 22.60 -3.42 5.46
CA LEU A 143 24.03 -3.73 5.54
C LEU A 143 24.84 -2.50 5.98
N PHE A 144 24.56 -1.34 5.38
CA PHE A 144 25.19 -0.06 5.74
C PHE A 144 24.86 0.34 7.18
N TYR A 145 23.57 0.40 7.53
CA TYR A 145 23.15 0.85 8.86
C TYR A 145 23.59 -0.09 9.99
N ILE A 146 23.57 -1.41 9.78
CA ILE A 146 24.04 -2.39 10.76
C ILE A 146 25.55 -2.26 10.95
N ARG A 147 26.33 -2.22 9.86
CA ARG A 147 27.79 -2.04 9.92
C ARG A 147 28.18 -0.78 10.69
N TYR A 148 27.39 0.28 10.55
CA TYR A 148 27.61 1.55 11.23
C TYR A 148 27.25 1.53 12.72
N ASN A 149 26.10 0.95 13.07
CA ASN A 149 25.56 0.97 14.44
C ASN A 149 26.10 -0.17 15.32
N TYR A 150 26.63 -1.23 14.70
CA TYR A 150 27.11 -2.45 15.35
C TYR A 150 28.45 -2.88 14.73
N PRO A 151 29.54 -2.12 14.96
CA PRO A 151 30.83 -2.32 14.27
C PRO A 151 31.44 -3.71 14.52
N GLU A 152 31.16 -4.32 15.67
CA GLU A 152 31.65 -5.66 16.06
C GLU A 152 30.76 -6.81 15.55
N ALA A 153 29.59 -6.51 14.98
CA ALA A 153 28.66 -7.53 14.53
C ALA A 153 29.10 -8.15 13.21
N THR A 154 28.99 -9.47 13.12
CA THR A 154 29.05 -10.18 11.84
C THR A 154 27.66 -10.21 11.21
N ILE A 155 27.59 -9.98 9.90
CA ILE A 155 26.34 -10.05 9.14
C ILE A 155 26.39 -11.23 8.18
N VAL A 156 25.42 -12.14 8.27
CA VAL A 156 25.24 -13.21 7.29
C VAL A 156 24.09 -12.83 6.37
N TRP A 157 24.33 -12.79 5.06
CA TRP A 157 23.35 -12.50 4.02
C TRP A 157 23.09 -13.73 3.16
N GLN A 158 21.89 -14.29 3.23
CA GLN A 158 21.43 -15.38 2.36
C GLN A 158 20.71 -14.80 1.14
N TYR A 159 21.28 -15.01 -0.05
CA TYR A 159 20.72 -14.49 -1.31
C TYR A 159 20.15 -15.60 -2.22
N ASN A 160 20.34 -16.87 -1.86
CA ASN A 160 19.68 -18.02 -2.48
C ASN A 160 19.55 -19.15 -1.45
N GLU A 161 18.95 -20.27 -1.85
CA GLU A 161 18.61 -21.38 -0.95
C GLU A 161 19.75 -21.89 -0.08
N LYS A 162 21.00 -21.87 -0.57
CA LYS A 162 22.14 -22.47 0.13
C LYS A 162 23.27 -21.49 0.42
N MET A 163 23.59 -20.60 -0.52
CA MET A 163 24.78 -19.76 -0.43
C MET A 163 24.50 -18.46 0.32
N CYS A 164 25.41 -18.18 1.25
CA CYS A 164 25.43 -16.97 2.05
C CYS A 164 26.74 -16.20 1.84
N TYR A 165 26.68 -14.88 2.04
CA TYR A 165 27.86 -14.08 2.32
C TYR A 165 27.94 -13.86 3.82
N GLN A 166 29.12 -14.06 4.41
CA GLN A 166 29.41 -13.65 5.78
C GLN A 166 30.34 -12.43 5.72
N PHE A 167 29.85 -11.30 6.22
CA PHE A 167 30.54 -10.03 6.28
C PHE A 167 31.12 -9.84 7.69
N LEU A 168 32.45 -9.93 7.80
CA LEU A 168 33.17 -9.90 9.07
C LEU A 168 33.54 -8.46 9.47
N PRO A 169 33.69 -8.17 10.78
CA PRO A 169 34.11 -6.86 11.26
C PRO A 169 35.48 -6.36 10.76
N ASN A 170 36.35 -7.28 10.33
CA ASN A 170 37.70 -7.00 9.84
C ASN A 170 37.77 -6.85 8.31
N ASP A 171 36.65 -6.47 7.69
CA ASP A 171 36.47 -6.25 6.25
C ASP A 171 36.67 -7.49 5.35
N ASN A 172 36.79 -8.68 5.94
CA ASN A 172 36.78 -9.93 5.20
C ASN A 172 35.36 -10.35 4.85
N VAL A 173 35.22 -11.03 3.71
CA VAL A 173 33.97 -11.64 3.28
C VAL A 173 34.20 -13.11 2.95
N GLN A 174 33.41 -13.98 3.56
CA GLN A 174 33.36 -15.40 3.21
C GLN A 174 32.09 -15.70 2.43
N LYS A 175 32.15 -16.68 1.52
CA LYS A 175 31.00 -17.10 0.73
C LYS A 175 30.89 -18.61 0.78
N GLU A 176 29.91 -19.10 1.52
CA GLU A 176 29.76 -20.53 1.81
C GLU A 176 28.29 -20.93 1.92
N ASP A 177 28.05 -22.22 2.06
CA ASP A 177 26.74 -22.77 2.44
C ASP A 177 26.35 -22.29 3.86
N ILE A 178 25.06 -22.01 4.07
CA ILE A 178 24.51 -21.55 5.36
C ILE A 178 24.93 -22.45 6.54
N ASN A 179 25.03 -23.77 6.33
CA ASN A 179 25.37 -24.72 7.38
C ASN A 179 26.79 -24.50 7.95
N LEU A 180 27.68 -23.89 7.16
CA LEU A 180 29.04 -23.54 7.60
C LEU A 180 29.07 -22.31 8.51
N PHE A 181 27.98 -21.54 8.58
CA PHE A 181 27.86 -20.34 9.41
C PHE A 181 27.04 -20.55 10.70
N ASN A 182 26.63 -21.78 11.03
CA ASN A 182 25.86 -22.07 12.25
C ASN A 182 26.49 -21.47 13.52
N ARG A 183 27.80 -21.68 13.73
CA ARG A 183 28.51 -21.11 14.90
C ARG A 183 28.45 -19.58 14.97
N THR A 184 28.46 -18.91 13.83
CA THR A 184 28.34 -17.45 13.76
C THR A 184 26.91 -17.01 14.06
N LEU A 185 25.93 -17.76 13.56
CA LEU A 185 24.51 -17.49 13.73
C LEU A 185 24.00 -17.84 15.14
N ASP A 186 24.74 -18.64 15.90
CA ASP A 186 24.46 -18.94 17.31
C ASP A 186 24.85 -17.80 18.27
N SER A 187 25.27 -16.64 17.76
CA SER A 187 25.59 -15.45 18.56
C SER A 187 24.50 -14.37 18.44
N PRO A 188 23.90 -13.92 19.56
CA PRO A 188 22.87 -12.88 19.56
C PRO A 188 23.39 -11.48 19.19
N ASN A 189 24.71 -11.29 19.12
CA ASN A 189 25.32 -10.03 18.70
C ASN A 189 25.43 -9.90 17.16
N ASN A 190 25.11 -10.96 16.43
CA ASN A 190 25.21 -11.02 14.97
C ASN A 190 23.84 -10.85 14.32
N PHE A 191 23.84 -10.57 13.01
CA PHE A 191 22.63 -10.39 12.22
C PHE A 191 22.54 -11.42 11.10
N PHE A 192 21.34 -11.91 10.84
CA PHE A 192 21.05 -12.82 9.73
C PHE A 192 20.00 -12.23 8.81
N LEU A 193 20.39 -11.84 7.60
CA LEU A 193 19.52 -11.24 6.59
C LEU A 193 19.21 -12.29 5.52
N VAL A 194 17.94 -12.54 5.28
CA VAL A 194 17.46 -13.55 4.32
C VAL A 194 16.65 -12.87 3.23
N ASP A 195 17.15 -12.86 1.99
CA ASP A 195 16.50 -12.21 0.86
C ASP A 195 15.77 -13.23 -0.04
N ALA A 196 14.45 -13.08 -0.11
CA ALA A 196 13.53 -13.88 -0.90
C ALA A 196 13.51 -15.41 -0.60
N GLN A 197 14.19 -15.86 0.46
CA GLN A 197 14.20 -17.26 0.90
C GLN A 197 13.32 -17.49 2.15
N ALA A 198 12.99 -18.75 2.41
CA ALA A 198 12.35 -19.16 3.65
C ALA A 198 13.39 -19.35 4.76
N LEU A 199 13.06 -18.91 5.98
CA LEU A 199 13.83 -19.26 7.16
C LEU A 199 13.61 -20.74 7.51
N THR A 200 14.68 -21.52 7.52
CA THR A 200 14.66 -22.96 7.81
C THR A 200 14.92 -23.27 9.29
N PHE A 201 15.77 -22.49 9.94
CA PHE A 201 16.19 -22.67 11.33
C PHE A 201 16.02 -21.38 12.14
N ASN A 202 15.79 -21.55 13.44
CA ASN A 202 15.72 -20.46 14.41
C ASN A 202 17.09 -20.30 15.06
N TYR A 203 17.83 -19.26 14.67
CA TYR A 203 19.16 -18.93 15.18
C TYR A 203 19.09 -17.88 16.30
N GLN A 204 20.16 -17.71 17.08
CA GLN A 204 20.21 -16.67 18.12
C GLN A 204 20.52 -15.28 17.56
N ALA A 205 21.24 -15.19 16.43
CA ALA A 205 21.46 -13.95 15.71
C ALA A 205 20.13 -13.27 15.38
N TYR A 206 20.09 -11.93 15.39
CA TYR A 206 18.86 -11.21 15.08
C TYR A 206 18.49 -11.43 13.60
N MET A 207 17.36 -12.08 13.36
CA MET A 207 16.96 -12.55 12.04
C MET A 207 16.04 -11.56 11.33
N ILE A 208 16.38 -11.17 10.10
CA ILE A 208 15.59 -10.26 9.26
C ILE A 208 15.30 -10.96 7.94
N GLN A 209 14.04 -11.36 7.76
CA GLN A 209 13.59 -12.02 6.53
C GLN A 209 12.89 -11.03 5.61
N LEU A 210 13.42 -10.82 4.41
CA LEU A 210 12.86 -9.98 3.36
C LEU A 210 12.17 -10.87 2.34
N THR A 211 10.85 -10.80 2.20
CA THR A 211 10.16 -11.77 1.32
C THR A 211 8.90 -11.21 0.68
N SER A 212 8.43 -11.88 -0.37
CA SER A 212 7.12 -11.59 -0.97
C SER A 212 6.00 -11.97 0.00
N PRO A 213 4.75 -11.53 -0.22
CA PRO A 213 3.67 -11.77 0.73
C PRO A 213 3.09 -13.19 0.64
N LYS A 214 3.77 -14.12 -0.04
CA LYS A 214 3.43 -15.53 -0.10
C LYS A 214 3.63 -16.18 1.28
N GLU A 215 2.53 -16.55 1.93
CA GLU A 215 2.51 -17.05 3.31
C GLU A 215 3.44 -18.26 3.52
N GLU A 216 3.49 -19.17 2.56
CA GLU A 216 4.39 -20.32 2.53
C GLU A 216 5.86 -19.98 2.83
N ARG A 217 6.32 -18.76 2.50
CA ARG A 217 7.69 -18.32 2.70
C ARG A 217 8.02 -17.92 4.15
N PHE A 218 7.03 -17.54 4.96
CA PHE A 218 7.29 -17.00 6.30
C PHE A 218 6.40 -17.57 7.41
N LYS A 219 5.38 -18.39 7.08
CA LYS A 219 4.43 -18.98 8.05
C LYS A 219 5.09 -19.74 9.20
N LYS A 220 6.29 -20.30 8.97
CA LYS A 220 7.06 -20.99 10.00
C LYS A 220 7.73 -19.99 10.95
N ALA A 221 8.40 -18.99 10.39
CA ALA A 221 9.15 -18.00 11.15
C ALA A 221 8.26 -17.17 12.08
N VAL A 222 7.10 -16.71 11.60
CA VAL A 222 6.16 -15.88 12.39
C VAL A 222 5.53 -16.64 13.58
N LYS A 223 5.68 -17.96 13.64
CA LYS A 223 5.25 -18.76 14.81
C LYS A 223 6.33 -18.85 15.90
N TRP A 224 7.54 -18.40 15.63
CA TRP A 224 8.62 -18.44 16.61
C TRP A 224 8.44 -17.37 17.71
N PRO A 225 8.72 -17.69 18.98
CA PRO A 225 8.69 -16.71 20.05
C PRO A 225 9.62 -15.52 19.73
N GLY A 226 9.13 -14.30 19.96
CA GLY A 226 9.91 -13.08 19.71
C GLY A 226 10.12 -12.75 18.23
N PHE A 227 9.32 -13.33 17.31
CA PHE A 227 9.45 -13.09 15.88
C PHE A 227 8.21 -12.39 15.31
N ALA A 228 8.38 -11.15 14.82
CA ALA A 228 7.27 -10.33 14.33
C ALA A 228 7.14 -10.33 12.80
N LYS A 229 5.98 -9.87 12.31
CA LYS A 229 5.73 -9.64 10.88
C LYS A 229 5.45 -8.15 10.66
N TYR A 230 6.14 -7.56 9.70
CA TYR A 230 5.96 -6.19 9.26
C TYR A 230 5.70 -6.12 7.75
N PHE A 231 5.01 -5.07 7.32
CA PHE A 231 4.63 -4.81 5.93
C PHE A 231 5.24 -3.49 5.46
N MET A 232 6.09 -3.55 4.44
CA MET A 232 6.71 -2.37 3.86
C MET A 232 5.73 -1.67 2.90
N PRO A 233 5.55 -0.34 3.02
CA PRO A 233 4.58 0.40 2.23
C PRO A 233 4.99 0.52 0.75
N LEU A 234 3.98 0.80 -0.08
CA LEU A 234 4.15 1.25 -1.46
C LEU A 234 4.99 2.53 -1.53
N TRP A 235 5.50 2.87 -2.70
CA TRP A 235 6.23 4.11 -2.88
C TRP A 235 5.28 5.30 -2.92
N GLU A 236 5.76 6.44 -2.42
CA GLU A 236 5.12 7.72 -2.67
C GLU A 236 5.49 8.23 -4.07
N LEU A 237 4.64 9.08 -4.65
CA LEU A 237 4.90 9.66 -5.97
C LEU A 237 6.18 10.51 -5.97
N GLU A 238 6.46 11.18 -4.86
CA GLU A 238 7.66 11.97 -4.65
C GLU A 238 8.91 11.08 -4.63
N GLU A 239 8.85 9.89 -4.01
CA GLU A 239 9.96 8.92 -4.00
C GLU A 239 10.27 8.44 -5.43
N ILE A 240 9.23 8.13 -6.23
CA ILE A 240 9.38 7.72 -7.64
C ILE A 240 9.99 8.85 -8.46
N THR A 241 9.47 10.06 -8.30
CA THR A 241 9.91 11.25 -9.05
C THR A 241 11.34 11.64 -8.68
N ALA A 242 11.70 11.55 -7.40
CA ALA A 242 13.05 11.80 -6.92
C ALA A 242 14.04 10.78 -7.50
N LEU A 243 13.74 9.48 -7.42
CA LEU A 243 14.61 8.46 -8.01
C LEU A 243 14.70 8.61 -9.54
N TRP A 244 13.59 8.91 -10.20
CA TRP A 244 13.60 9.17 -11.64
C TRP A 244 14.52 10.34 -11.99
N THR A 245 14.35 11.47 -11.30
CA THR A 245 15.14 12.69 -11.52
C THR A 245 16.63 12.42 -11.32
N LEU A 246 16.99 11.67 -10.28
CA LEU A 246 18.36 11.44 -9.88
C LEU A 246 19.07 10.34 -10.70
N GLN A 247 18.35 9.35 -11.22
CA GLN A 247 18.96 8.15 -11.83
C GLN A 247 18.44 7.78 -13.23
N TYR A 248 17.25 8.25 -13.62
CA TYR A 248 16.58 7.80 -14.84
C TYR A 248 16.29 8.91 -15.85
N LYS A 249 16.26 10.19 -15.46
CA LYS A 249 15.87 11.33 -16.31
C LYS A 249 16.59 11.37 -17.67
N ASN A 250 17.87 10.99 -17.69
CA ASN A 250 18.69 11.02 -18.90
C ASN A 250 18.80 9.64 -19.59
N LYS A 251 18.02 8.63 -19.14
CA LYS A 251 18.03 7.32 -19.76
C LYS A 251 17.29 7.35 -21.09
N LYS A 252 17.82 6.59 -22.03
CA LYS A 252 17.24 6.33 -23.34
C LYS A 252 17.12 4.82 -23.53
N ASN A 253 16.08 4.38 -24.22
CA ASN A 253 15.94 2.98 -24.59
C ASN A 253 16.78 2.67 -25.85
N PHE A 254 16.71 1.42 -26.33
CA PHE A 254 17.45 0.99 -27.51
C PHE A 254 17.07 1.72 -28.82
N ARG A 255 15.91 2.40 -28.85
CA ARG A 255 15.46 3.24 -29.97
C ARG A 255 15.87 4.70 -29.82
N GLY A 256 16.55 5.06 -28.73
CA GLY A 256 16.94 6.43 -28.43
C GLY A 256 15.82 7.28 -27.83
N GLU A 257 14.67 6.69 -27.49
CA GLU A 257 13.55 7.40 -26.87
C GLU A 257 13.89 7.69 -25.40
N GLU A 258 13.65 8.93 -24.97
CA GLU A 258 13.95 9.40 -23.62
C GLU A 258 12.90 8.91 -22.62
N PHE A 259 13.34 8.57 -21.41
CA PHE A 259 12.42 8.24 -20.33
C PHE A 259 11.83 9.52 -19.71
N THR A 260 10.79 10.07 -20.34
CA THR A 260 10.16 11.34 -19.94
C THR A 260 9.31 11.20 -18.67
N LEU A 261 9.05 12.34 -18.00
CA LEU A 261 8.13 12.39 -16.85
C LEU A 261 6.67 12.07 -17.25
N GLU A 262 6.29 12.39 -18.48
CA GLU A 262 4.99 11.99 -19.05
C GLU A 262 4.84 10.47 -19.09
N LEU A 263 5.86 9.76 -19.59
CA LEU A 263 5.88 8.30 -19.60
C LEU A 263 5.87 7.72 -18.17
N VAL A 264 6.56 8.35 -17.21
CA VAL A 264 6.45 7.96 -15.78
C VAL A 264 4.99 8.04 -15.32
N GLY A 265 4.28 9.12 -15.65
CA GLY A 265 2.84 9.29 -15.36
C GLY A 265 1.99 8.19 -15.97
N GLU A 266 2.19 7.86 -17.26
CA GLU A 266 1.46 6.77 -17.92
C GLU A 266 1.71 5.40 -17.26
N LEU A 267 2.93 5.14 -16.82
CA LEU A 267 3.32 3.91 -16.16
C LEU A 267 2.78 3.84 -14.73
N LEU A 268 2.70 4.97 -14.01
CA LEU A 268 2.04 5.06 -12.70
C LEU A 268 0.53 4.80 -12.83
N ASP A 269 -0.13 5.37 -13.85
CA ASP A 269 -1.53 5.10 -14.14
C ASP A 269 -1.80 3.62 -14.45
N ARG A 270 -0.81 2.94 -15.01
CA ARG A 270 -0.88 1.53 -15.36
C ARG A 270 -0.61 0.63 -14.15
N TRP A 271 0.52 0.83 -13.49
CA TRP A 271 1.08 -0.12 -12.52
C TRP A 271 1.14 0.40 -11.09
N GLY A 272 0.54 1.56 -10.80
CA GLY A 272 0.68 2.22 -9.52
C GLY A 272 2.14 2.55 -9.18
N PRO A 273 2.43 2.94 -7.93
CA PRO A 273 3.77 3.34 -7.50
C PRO A 273 4.66 2.13 -7.17
N ILE A 274 4.90 1.27 -8.17
CA ILE A 274 5.79 0.10 -8.08
C ILE A 274 7.07 0.39 -8.89
N PRO A 275 8.21 0.70 -8.25
CA PRO A 275 9.45 1.08 -8.93
C PRO A 275 9.93 0.06 -9.94
N ARG A 276 9.75 -1.24 -9.65
CA ARG A 276 10.10 -2.28 -10.61
C ARG A 276 9.35 -2.09 -11.94
N SER A 277 8.04 -1.84 -11.87
CA SER A 277 7.17 -1.73 -13.03
C SER A 277 7.30 -0.38 -13.74
N VAL A 278 7.45 0.70 -12.96
CA VAL A 278 7.50 2.08 -13.45
C VAL A 278 8.90 2.49 -13.88
N LEU A 279 9.93 2.19 -13.10
CA LEU A 279 11.29 2.69 -13.33
C LEU A 279 12.22 1.62 -13.92
N LEU A 280 12.27 0.42 -13.35
CA LEU A 280 13.21 -0.61 -13.81
C LEU A 280 12.80 -1.25 -15.14
N LYS A 281 11.49 -1.40 -15.36
CA LYS A 281 10.90 -2.05 -16.54
C LYS A 281 10.27 -1.05 -17.52
N TRP A 282 10.63 0.22 -17.42
CA TRP A 282 10.04 1.30 -18.23
C TRP A 282 10.15 1.06 -19.75
N ASP A 283 11.26 0.46 -20.19
CA ASP A 283 11.58 0.16 -21.59
C ASP A 283 11.37 -1.33 -21.97
N ASP A 284 10.90 -2.16 -21.04
CA ASP A 284 10.62 -3.57 -21.28
C ASP A 284 9.25 -3.74 -21.95
N VAL A 285 9.24 -3.68 -23.28
CA VAL A 285 8.00 -3.75 -24.08
C VAL A 285 7.15 -4.98 -23.74
N ALA A 286 7.77 -6.15 -23.56
CA ALA A 286 7.04 -7.38 -23.24
C ALA A 286 6.38 -7.29 -21.87
N TYR A 287 7.10 -6.80 -20.85
CA TYR A 287 6.55 -6.56 -19.52
C TYR A 287 5.40 -5.55 -19.57
N GLN A 288 5.56 -4.46 -20.31
CA GLN A 288 4.56 -3.40 -20.42
C GLN A 288 3.30 -3.86 -21.18
N GLN A 289 3.44 -4.66 -22.24
CA GLN A 289 2.33 -5.24 -23.01
C GLN A 289 1.53 -6.28 -22.23
N ASN A 290 2.20 -7.04 -21.35
CA ASN A 290 1.56 -8.05 -20.52
C ASN A 290 0.49 -7.46 -19.58
N TYR A 291 0.49 -6.15 -19.32
CA TYR A 291 -0.56 -5.48 -18.54
C TYR A 291 -1.98 -5.76 -19.05
N GLN A 292 -2.21 -5.66 -20.36
CA GLN A 292 -3.55 -5.85 -20.91
C GLN A 292 -4.00 -7.30 -20.81
N GLN A 293 -3.06 -8.23 -21.01
CA GLN A 293 -3.28 -9.65 -20.84
C GLN A 293 -3.64 -9.98 -19.39
N LEU A 294 -2.84 -9.50 -18.42
CA LEU A 294 -3.11 -9.67 -16.98
C LEU A 294 -4.49 -9.16 -16.59
N ILE A 295 -4.86 -7.98 -17.09
CA ILE A 295 -6.20 -7.40 -16.86
C ILE A 295 -7.32 -8.29 -17.39
N ASN A 296 -7.14 -8.88 -18.58
CA ASN A 296 -8.15 -9.69 -19.23
C ASN A 296 -8.26 -11.09 -18.61
N GLU A 297 -7.14 -11.64 -18.13
CA GLU A 297 -7.05 -13.00 -17.57
C GLU A 297 -7.40 -13.06 -16.09
N VAL A 298 -7.29 -11.94 -15.36
CA VAL A 298 -7.57 -11.92 -13.92
C VAL A 298 -9.01 -12.36 -13.64
N ASN A 299 -9.14 -13.41 -12.82
CA ASN A 299 -10.38 -13.72 -12.14
C ASN A 299 -10.40 -13.00 -10.79
N LEU A 300 -11.01 -11.82 -10.77
CA LEU A 300 -11.10 -11.01 -9.55
C LEU A 300 -11.91 -11.67 -8.45
N GLU A 301 -12.88 -12.50 -8.79
CA GLU A 301 -13.64 -13.25 -7.80
C GLU A 301 -12.71 -14.25 -7.10
N ASP A 302 -11.79 -14.89 -7.82
CA ASP A 302 -10.73 -15.71 -7.21
C ASP A 302 -9.73 -14.84 -6.44
N CYS A 303 -9.33 -13.68 -6.97
CA CYS A 303 -8.45 -12.74 -6.25
C CYS A 303 -9.07 -12.19 -4.96
N ILE A 304 -10.39 -12.10 -4.89
CA ILE A 304 -11.16 -11.61 -3.75
C ILE A 304 -11.45 -12.78 -2.78
N ASN A 305 -11.87 -13.94 -3.29
CA ASN A 305 -12.19 -15.14 -2.51
C ASN A 305 -10.94 -15.82 -1.92
N SER A 306 -9.78 -15.65 -2.55
CA SER A 306 -8.49 -16.08 -2.00
C SER A 306 -7.93 -15.13 -0.93
N ILE A 307 -8.62 -14.01 -0.66
CA ILE A 307 -8.41 -13.20 0.54
C ILE A 307 -9.09 -13.92 1.72
N ASP A 308 -8.57 -15.08 2.09
CA ASP A 308 -8.85 -15.74 3.38
C ASP A 308 -8.11 -14.98 4.51
N LYS A 309 -8.42 -15.30 5.77
CA LYS A 309 -7.84 -14.87 7.06
C LYS A 309 -6.31 -14.74 7.12
N SER A 310 -5.55 -15.24 6.14
CA SER A 310 -4.10 -15.10 6.05
C SER A 310 -3.60 -14.06 5.02
N GLY A 311 -4.49 -13.56 4.17
CA GLY A 311 -4.30 -12.27 3.50
C GLY A 311 -3.39 -12.24 2.26
N MET A 312 -3.49 -13.18 1.33
CA MET A 312 -3.01 -12.98 -0.05
C MET A 312 -3.66 -13.98 -1.00
N PRO A 313 -3.97 -13.56 -2.23
CA PRO A 313 -4.35 -14.48 -3.28
C PRO A 313 -3.24 -15.47 -3.62
N THR A 314 -3.64 -16.73 -3.82
CA THR A 314 -2.73 -17.84 -4.11
C THR A 314 -2.14 -17.77 -5.53
N ASP A 315 -2.65 -16.89 -6.38
CA ASP A 315 -2.22 -16.72 -7.77
C ASP A 315 -1.25 -15.52 -7.96
N THR A 316 -0.26 -15.71 -8.82
CA THR A 316 0.79 -14.73 -9.15
C THR A 316 0.25 -13.47 -9.83
N ILE A 317 -0.98 -13.53 -10.36
CA ILE A 317 -1.60 -12.51 -11.20
C ILE A 317 -2.19 -11.38 -10.32
N SER A 318 -2.78 -11.73 -9.18
CA SER A 318 -3.33 -10.78 -8.20
C SER A 318 -2.30 -9.78 -7.65
N GLY A 319 -1.06 -10.23 -7.39
CA GLY A 319 -0.02 -9.40 -6.75
C GLY A 319 0.47 -8.20 -7.57
N ARG A 320 0.02 -8.06 -8.83
CA ARG A 320 0.27 -6.88 -9.68
C ARG A 320 -0.94 -5.94 -9.78
N LEU A 321 -2.15 -6.43 -9.45
CA LEU A 321 -3.41 -5.68 -9.54
C LEU A 321 -3.99 -5.29 -8.17
N VAL A 322 -3.55 -5.95 -7.10
CA VAL A 322 -3.93 -5.67 -5.72
C VAL A 322 -2.67 -5.46 -4.89
N TYR A 323 -2.64 -4.35 -4.15
CA TYR A 323 -1.54 -3.92 -3.32
C TYR A 323 -1.82 -4.06 -1.84
N LEU A 324 -0.74 -4.25 -1.09
CA LEU A 324 -0.69 -4.17 0.35
C LEU A 324 -0.42 -2.73 0.80
N ASP A 325 -1.37 -2.14 1.54
CA ASP A 325 -1.26 -0.82 2.15
C ASP A 325 -1.20 -0.97 3.69
N PRO A 326 -0.01 -0.85 4.30
CA PRO A 326 0.17 -1.11 5.72
C PRO A 326 -0.37 0.02 6.61
N ASP A 327 -0.63 -0.31 7.88
CA ASP A 327 -0.84 0.71 8.91
C ASP A 327 0.47 1.46 9.26
N PRO A 328 0.40 2.62 9.94
CA PRO A 328 1.58 3.38 10.34
C PRO A 328 2.59 2.61 11.20
N GLU A 329 2.13 1.59 11.92
CA GLU A 329 2.96 0.69 12.73
C GLU A 329 3.58 -0.48 11.92
N PHE A 330 3.28 -0.58 10.62
CA PHE A 330 3.68 -1.64 9.71
C PHE A 330 3.20 -3.05 10.10
N ALA A 331 2.33 -3.19 11.09
CA ALA A 331 1.95 -4.47 11.70
C ALA A 331 0.74 -5.10 11.02
N SER A 332 -0.15 -4.29 10.44
CA SER A 332 -1.34 -4.75 9.74
C SER A 332 -1.42 -4.15 8.34
N VAL A 333 -2.34 -4.66 7.51
CA VAL A 333 -2.42 -4.28 6.10
C VAL A 333 -3.85 -4.28 5.59
N VAL A 334 -4.13 -3.34 4.68
CA VAL A 334 -5.36 -3.30 3.89
C VAL A 334 -5.06 -3.50 2.41
N TYR A 335 -6.00 -4.05 1.66
CA TYR A 335 -5.84 -4.26 0.22
C TYR A 335 -6.35 -3.05 -0.56
N ARG A 336 -5.59 -2.65 -1.57
CA ARG A 336 -5.99 -1.60 -2.53
C ARG A 336 -5.85 -2.09 -3.95
N VAL A 337 -6.74 -1.63 -4.82
CA VAL A 337 -6.61 -1.88 -6.25
C VAL A 337 -5.46 -1.04 -6.81
N ALA A 338 -4.76 -1.60 -7.79
CA ALA A 338 -3.51 -1.09 -8.31
C ALA A 338 -3.59 0.34 -8.87
N SER A 339 -4.63 0.61 -9.65
CA SER A 339 -4.83 1.91 -10.27
C SER A 339 -6.30 2.16 -10.59
N PRO A 340 -6.70 3.42 -10.82
CA PRO A 340 -7.98 3.80 -11.44
C PRO A 340 -8.38 2.96 -12.64
N ARG A 341 -7.42 2.63 -13.52
CA ARG A 341 -7.66 1.86 -14.74
C ARG A 341 -7.94 0.40 -14.43
N VAL A 342 -7.12 -0.21 -13.56
CA VAL A 342 -7.37 -1.57 -13.07
C VAL A 342 -8.75 -1.63 -12.42
N PHE A 343 -9.07 -0.66 -11.55
CA PHE A 343 -10.36 -0.57 -10.88
C PHE A 343 -11.55 -0.48 -11.83
N ASN A 344 -11.50 0.43 -12.81
CA ASN A 344 -12.62 0.57 -13.77
C ASN A 344 -12.83 -0.73 -14.55
N ARG A 345 -11.76 -1.42 -14.91
CA ARG A 345 -11.86 -2.69 -15.61
C ARG A 345 -12.35 -3.84 -14.72
N VAL A 346 -11.94 -3.85 -13.44
CA VAL A 346 -12.46 -4.75 -12.40
C VAL A 346 -13.98 -4.66 -12.30
N ILE A 347 -14.49 -3.43 -12.23
CA ILE A 347 -15.93 -3.17 -12.19
C ILE A 347 -16.60 -3.64 -13.50
N GLN A 348 -16.05 -3.28 -14.66
CA GLN A 348 -16.61 -3.68 -15.96
C GLN A 348 -16.68 -5.21 -16.13
N GLU A 349 -15.63 -5.95 -15.77
CA GLU A 349 -15.61 -7.41 -15.88
C GLU A 349 -16.60 -8.08 -14.91
N TYR A 350 -16.70 -7.56 -13.68
CA TYR A 350 -17.72 -8.03 -12.73
C TYR A 350 -19.13 -7.83 -13.31
N GLU A 351 -19.41 -6.65 -13.85
CA GLU A 351 -20.70 -6.31 -14.44
C GLU A 351 -21.06 -7.20 -15.62
N ILE A 352 -20.10 -7.49 -16.50
CA ILE A 352 -20.28 -8.38 -17.64
C ILE A 352 -20.57 -9.81 -17.18
N ARG A 353 -19.78 -10.36 -16.24
CA ARG A 353 -19.88 -11.77 -15.83
C ARG A 353 -21.11 -12.07 -14.98
N THR A 354 -21.45 -11.18 -14.06
CA THR A 354 -22.55 -11.40 -13.10
C THR A 354 -23.87 -10.83 -13.59
N LYS A 355 -23.87 -9.98 -14.64
CA LYS A 355 -25.01 -9.16 -15.07
C LYS A 355 -25.59 -8.28 -13.95
N ARG A 356 -24.79 -8.03 -12.90
CA ARG A 356 -25.10 -7.21 -11.74
C ARG A 356 -24.27 -5.93 -11.79
N ASN A 357 -24.76 -4.83 -11.25
CA ASN A 357 -24.03 -3.55 -11.31
C ASN A 357 -22.89 -3.51 -10.27
N ALA A 358 -21.92 -2.60 -10.38
CA ALA A 358 -20.92 -2.26 -9.36
C ALA A 358 -21.49 -2.15 -7.94
N ARG A 359 -22.73 -1.66 -7.84
CA ARG A 359 -23.51 -1.62 -6.59
C ARG A 359 -23.59 -2.99 -5.93
N ASP A 360 -23.87 -4.04 -6.68
CA ASP A 360 -24.04 -5.38 -6.13
C ASP A 360 -22.70 -5.96 -5.67
N LEU A 361 -21.57 -5.65 -6.31
CA LEU A 361 -20.23 -6.02 -5.81
C LEU A 361 -19.91 -5.34 -4.47
N ILE A 362 -20.22 -4.05 -4.35
CA ILE A 362 -20.07 -3.29 -3.10
C ILE A 362 -21.04 -3.80 -2.01
N MET A 363 -22.08 -4.56 -2.37
CA MET A 363 -23.11 -5.04 -1.45
C MET A 363 -23.12 -6.56 -1.19
N SER A 364 -22.49 -7.39 -2.03
CA SER A 364 -22.80 -8.82 -2.15
C SER A 364 -22.15 -9.77 -1.13
N SER A 365 -21.14 -9.37 -0.35
CA SER A 365 -20.56 -10.28 0.65
C SER A 365 -20.14 -9.60 1.97
N PRO A 366 -20.53 -10.14 3.14
CA PRO A 366 -20.09 -9.68 4.45
C PRO A 366 -18.56 -9.71 4.64
N GLU A 367 -17.86 -10.69 4.04
CA GLU A 367 -16.42 -10.92 4.22
C GLU A 367 -15.53 -9.78 3.67
N PHE A 368 -16.04 -8.96 2.75
CA PHE A 368 -15.23 -7.93 2.04
C PHE A 368 -15.50 -6.50 2.49
N ARG A 369 -16.03 -6.28 3.71
CA ARG A 369 -16.39 -4.94 4.24
C ARG A 369 -15.28 -3.89 4.08
N MET A 370 -14.02 -4.26 4.29
CA MET A 370 -12.88 -3.32 4.20
C MET A 370 -12.51 -2.97 2.75
N PHE A 371 -12.55 -3.95 1.84
CA PHE A 371 -12.31 -3.74 0.41
C PHE A 371 -13.41 -2.86 -0.19
N ARG A 372 -14.68 -3.11 0.15
CA ARG A 372 -15.85 -2.33 -0.29
C ARG A 372 -15.78 -0.87 0.16
N GLY A 373 -15.32 -0.63 1.39
CA GLY A 373 -15.08 0.72 1.90
C GLY A 373 -14.02 1.47 1.10
N ASN A 374 -12.87 0.83 0.82
CA ASN A 374 -11.80 1.42 0.01
C ASN A 374 -12.25 1.69 -1.44
N MET A 375 -12.95 0.75 -2.07
CA MET A 375 -13.46 0.91 -3.43
C MET A 375 -14.44 2.08 -3.54
N PHE A 376 -15.38 2.18 -2.59
CA PHE A 376 -16.32 3.28 -2.54
C PHE A 376 -15.64 4.61 -2.24
N GLU A 377 -14.66 4.63 -1.35
CA GLU A 377 -13.85 5.81 -1.03
C GLU A 377 -13.16 6.37 -2.28
N ASP A 378 -12.51 5.53 -3.08
CA ASP A 378 -11.83 5.98 -4.30
C ASP A 378 -12.79 6.45 -5.39
N ILE A 379 -13.97 5.83 -5.55
CA ILE A 379 -15.03 6.34 -6.45
C ILE A 379 -15.51 7.71 -5.96
N ALA A 380 -15.86 7.81 -4.68
CA ALA A 380 -16.37 9.03 -4.09
C ALA A 380 -15.40 10.19 -4.26
N HIS A 381 -14.10 9.98 -4.00
CA HIS A 381 -13.08 11.01 -4.22
C HIS A 381 -13.03 11.47 -5.68
N ARG A 382 -13.04 10.55 -6.65
CA ARG A 382 -13.01 10.92 -8.07
C ARG A 382 -14.27 11.69 -8.48
N THR A 383 -15.44 11.24 -8.02
CA THR A 383 -16.70 11.91 -8.33
C THR A 383 -16.74 13.32 -7.74
N LEU A 384 -16.29 13.49 -6.49
CA LEU A 384 -16.23 14.81 -5.85
C LEU A 384 -15.22 15.75 -6.51
N GLN A 385 -14.06 15.24 -6.95
CA GLN A 385 -13.04 16.02 -7.66
C GLN A 385 -13.54 16.55 -9.00
N ASN A 386 -14.27 15.70 -9.75
CA ASN A 386 -14.87 16.10 -11.02
C ASN A 386 -16.02 17.11 -10.85
N GLY A 387 -16.46 17.37 -9.61
CA GLY A 387 -17.57 18.25 -9.31
C GLY A 387 -18.90 17.75 -9.88
N GLY A 388 -19.90 18.62 -9.87
CA GLY A 388 -21.25 18.34 -10.34
C GLY A 388 -22.31 18.57 -9.28
N ILE A 389 -23.52 18.10 -9.57
CA ILE A 389 -24.70 18.27 -8.71
C ILE A 389 -24.95 16.98 -7.95
N PHE A 390 -25.02 17.08 -6.62
CA PHE A 390 -25.18 15.95 -5.71
C PHE A 390 -26.44 16.08 -4.88
N ARG A 391 -27.14 14.98 -4.65
CA ARG A 391 -28.23 14.92 -3.65
C ARG A 391 -27.62 14.95 -2.26
N VAL A 392 -28.09 15.87 -1.43
CA VAL A 392 -27.69 16.01 -0.03
C VAL A 392 -28.91 16.05 0.88
N ARG A 393 -28.84 15.39 2.03
CA ARG A 393 -29.91 15.37 3.03
C ARG A 393 -29.36 15.88 4.36
N CYS A 394 -29.99 16.90 4.93
CA CYS A 394 -29.60 17.40 6.24
C CYS A 394 -29.85 16.31 7.30
N LEU A 395 -28.89 16.11 8.20
CA LEU A 395 -29.00 15.16 9.31
C LEU A 395 -29.28 15.86 10.65
N ASN A 396 -29.14 17.19 10.70
CA ASN A 396 -29.42 18.00 11.88
C ASN A 396 -30.91 18.35 11.94
N GLY A 397 -31.55 18.09 13.09
CA GLY A 397 -32.97 18.38 13.34
C GLY A 397 -33.93 17.39 12.64
N ASP A 398 -35.23 17.66 12.71
CA ASP A 398 -36.27 16.84 12.07
C ASP A 398 -36.39 17.09 10.55
N ASN A 399 -35.54 17.95 9.99
CA ASN A 399 -35.63 18.39 8.61
C ASN A 399 -34.92 17.39 7.68
N SER A 400 -35.69 16.49 7.06
CA SER A 400 -35.19 15.46 6.14
C SER A 400 -35.15 15.90 4.67
N ASP A 401 -35.24 17.20 4.41
CA ASP A 401 -35.30 17.72 3.04
C ASP A 401 -34.05 17.35 2.24
N ILE A 402 -34.29 16.78 1.07
CA ILE A 402 -33.27 16.41 0.10
C ILE A 402 -33.07 17.60 -0.83
N ASN A 403 -31.87 18.16 -0.81
CA ASN A 403 -31.47 19.30 -1.61
C ASN A 403 -30.39 18.90 -2.62
N GLU A 404 -30.09 19.80 -3.54
CA GLU A 404 -28.98 19.66 -4.49
C GLU A 404 -27.80 20.54 -4.05
N ARG A 405 -26.61 19.96 -3.98
CA ARG A 405 -25.35 20.66 -3.74
C ARG A 405 -24.52 20.62 -5.02
N ASN A 406 -24.22 21.80 -5.56
CA ASN A 406 -23.27 21.94 -6.66
C ASN A 406 -21.85 22.04 -6.10
N ILE A 407 -21.02 21.04 -6.40
CA ILE A 407 -19.59 21.01 -6.04
C ILE A 407 -18.80 21.36 -7.30
N LYS A 408 -17.84 22.28 -7.17
CA LYS A 408 -16.98 22.69 -8.29
C LYS A 408 -15.96 21.61 -8.60
N GLU A 409 -15.63 21.46 -9.87
CA GLU A 409 -14.48 20.67 -10.30
C GLU A 409 -13.21 21.30 -9.73
N MET A 410 -12.34 20.47 -9.13
CA MET A 410 -11.11 20.90 -8.48
C MET A 410 -9.99 19.89 -8.70
N GLU A 411 -8.78 20.40 -8.90
CA GLU A 411 -7.58 19.57 -8.88
C GLU A 411 -7.35 18.99 -7.47
N CYS A 412 -6.84 17.76 -7.42
CA CYS A 412 -6.50 17.10 -6.17
C CYS A 412 -5.15 17.60 -5.63
N ASN A 413 -5.13 18.10 -4.40
CA ASN A 413 -3.92 18.34 -3.63
C ASN A 413 -3.75 17.24 -2.58
N TRP A 414 -2.68 16.46 -2.72
CA TRP A 414 -2.30 15.43 -1.76
C TRP A 414 -1.36 16.01 -0.71
N PHE A 415 -1.72 15.89 0.57
CA PHE A 415 -0.93 16.48 1.66
C PHE A 415 -0.53 15.44 2.72
N THR A 416 0.66 15.58 3.29
CA THR A 416 1.10 14.76 4.43
C THR A 416 0.74 15.45 5.75
N THR A 417 0.91 16.77 5.80
CA THR A 417 0.55 17.61 6.95
C THR A 417 -0.44 18.71 6.55
N LEU A 418 -1.29 19.16 7.47
CA LEU A 418 -2.29 20.19 7.17
C LEU A 418 -1.71 21.52 6.65
N ASN A 419 -0.43 21.79 6.95
CA ASN A 419 0.26 22.97 6.47
C ASN A 419 0.45 22.99 4.94
N GLU A 420 0.38 21.82 4.28
CA GLU A 420 0.49 21.67 2.83
C GLU A 420 -0.88 21.79 2.12
N ALA A 421 -1.98 21.96 2.87
CA ALA A 421 -3.31 22.09 2.30
C ALA A 421 -3.46 23.39 1.50
N ARG A 422 -4.01 23.31 0.29
CA ARG A 422 -4.16 24.42 -0.64
C ARG A 422 -5.61 24.86 -0.74
N LYS A 423 -5.83 26.18 -0.70
CA LYS A 423 -7.16 26.78 -0.58
C LYS A 423 -8.09 26.46 -1.76
N GLU A 424 -7.57 26.42 -2.97
CA GLU A 424 -8.34 26.27 -4.23
C GLU A 424 -8.37 24.82 -4.75
N TYR A 425 -8.05 23.85 -3.90
CA TYR A 425 -7.89 22.46 -4.28
C TYR A 425 -8.84 21.55 -3.49
N TYR A 426 -9.08 20.38 -4.06
CA TYR A 426 -9.62 19.24 -3.32
C TYR A 426 -8.50 18.62 -2.48
N ASN A 427 -8.51 18.83 -1.17
CA ASN A 427 -7.42 18.41 -0.29
C ASN A 427 -7.65 16.99 0.23
N ARG A 428 -6.73 16.07 -0.06
CA ARG A 428 -6.76 14.68 0.41
C ARG A 428 -5.47 14.35 1.17
N PRO A 429 -5.54 13.83 2.41
CA PRO A 429 -4.37 13.40 3.15
C PRO A 429 -3.77 12.14 2.51
N LYS A 430 -2.43 12.04 2.45
CA LYS A 430 -1.70 10.85 1.99
C LYS A 430 -1.79 9.70 3.00
N SER A 431 -1.75 10.02 4.29
CA SER A 431 -1.85 9.07 5.39
C SER A 431 -3.21 9.12 6.08
N LYS A 432 -3.76 7.97 6.49
CA LYS A 432 -5.01 7.87 7.27
C LYS A 432 -4.90 8.43 8.70
N THR A 433 -3.75 8.97 9.09
CA THR A 433 -3.49 9.57 10.42
C THR A 433 -4.31 10.83 10.69
N PHE A 434 -4.92 11.44 9.66
CA PHE A 434 -5.94 12.48 9.82
C PHE A 434 -7.30 11.86 10.22
N ALA A 435 -7.35 11.36 11.45
CA ALA A 435 -8.26 10.31 11.90
C ALA A 435 -9.76 10.66 12.02
N SER A 436 -10.24 11.73 11.35
CA SER A 436 -11.63 12.17 11.45
C SER A 436 -12.33 12.52 10.15
N ILE A 437 -11.60 12.82 9.06
CA ILE A 437 -12.14 13.33 7.79
C ILE A 437 -11.28 12.77 6.64
N ASN A 438 -11.91 12.24 5.58
CA ASN A 438 -11.20 11.66 4.42
C ASN A 438 -10.66 12.73 3.47
N SER A 439 -11.33 13.88 3.32
CA SER A 439 -10.89 14.99 2.48
C SER A 439 -11.69 16.26 2.77
N PHE A 440 -11.25 17.40 2.24
CA PHE A 440 -12.00 18.66 2.37
C PHE A 440 -11.71 19.65 1.22
N SER A 441 -12.61 20.59 1.02
CA SER A 441 -12.48 21.68 0.04
C SER A 441 -13.11 22.97 0.56
N LEU A 442 -12.56 24.12 0.17
CA LEU A 442 -13.15 25.42 0.50
C LEU A 442 -14.02 25.91 -0.67
N ASP A 443 -15.29 26.21 -0.41
CA ASP A 443 -16.19 26.84 -1.37
C ASP A 443 -16.85 28.07 -0.75
N ASN A 444 -16.65 29.26 -1.35
CA ASN A 444 -17.25 30.52 -0.90
C ASN A 444 -17.11 30.79 0.62
N LYS A 445 -15.92 30.55 1.19
CA LYS A 445 -15.60 30.66 2.65
C LYS A 445 -16.27 29.61 3.55
N THR A 446 -16.93 28.62 2.97
CA THR A 446 -17.46 27.45 3.68
C THR A 446 -16.53 26.26 3.47
N LEU A 447 -16.08 25.65 4.55
CA LEU A 447 -15.22 24.47 4.49
C LEU A 447 -16.09 23.21 4.45
N ASP A 448 -16.13 22.57 3.29
CA ASP A 448 -16.83 21.31 3.06
C ASP A 448 -15.89 20.15 3.44
N LEU A 449 -16.28 19.41 4.48
CA LEU A 449 -15.55 18.26 5.01
C LEU A 449 -16.23 16.98 4.50
N TYR A 450 -15.48 16.05 3.93
CA TYR A 450 -16.00 14.80 3.40
C TYR A 450 -15.53 13.62 4.24
N GLN A 451 -16.49 12.93 4.84
CA GLN A 451 -16.28 11.65 5.52
C GLN A 451 -16.95 10.56 4.69
N ILE A 452 -16.16 9.70 4.05
CA ILE A 452 -16.68 8.67 3.15
C ILE A 452 -16.93 7.39 3.95
N THR A 453 -18.12 6.81 3.80
CA THR A 453 -18.50 5.59 4.53
C THR A 453 -19.52 4.76 3.75
N ILE A 454 -19.45 3.44 3.93
CA ILE A 454 -20.46 2.47 3.50
C ILE A 454 -21.24 1.88 4.69
N SER A 455 -20.94 2.32 5.91
CA SER A 455 -21.60 1.89 7.15
C SER A 455 -22.43 3.01 7.74
N GLU A 456 -23.63 2.67 8.20
CA GLU A 456 -24.56 3.57 8.91
C GLU A 456 -24.02 4.06 10.26
N ASN A 457 -22.98 3.40 10.80
CA ASN A 457 -22.32 3.80 12.04
C ASN A 457 -20.89 4.23 11.76
N HIS A 458 -20.66 5.53 11.63
CA HIS A 458 -19.34 6.10 11.41
C HIS A 458 -19.06 7.26 12.37
N SER A 459 -18.55 6.92 13.55
CA SER A 459 -18.21 7.92 14.56
C SER A 459 -17.02 8.81 14.18
N LEU A 460 -17.13 10.10 14.45
CA LEU A 460 -16.10 11.11 14.16
C LEU A 460 -15.15 11.27 15.34
N LYS A 461 -13.83 11.21 15.11
CA LYS A 461 -12.86 11.51 16.17
C LYS A 461 -12.68 13.02 16.31
N LYS A 462 -13.01 13.56 17.48
CA LYS A 462 -12.89 15.01 17.80
C LYS A 462 -11.50 15.61 17.54
N LYS A 463 -10.44 14.81 17.65
CA LYS A 463 -9.04 15.26 17.49
C LYS A 463 -8.80 15.91 16.13
N GLY A 464 -9.18 15.27 15.03
CA GLY A 464 -8.86 15.79 13.69
C GLY A 464 -9.62 17.07 13.33
N LEU A 465 -10.83 17.27 13.89
CA LEU A 465 -11.54 18.56 13.79
C LEU A 465 -10.79 19.69 14.52
N ASN A 466 -10.30 19.43 15.73
CA ASN A 466 -9.46 20.40 16.44
C ASN A 466 -8.15 20.69 15.67
N ASP A 467 -7.58 19.69 15.00
CA ASP A 467 -6.36 19.87 14.23
C ASP A 467 -6.61 20.76 13.00
N LEU A 468 -7.77 20.67 12.33
CA LEU A 468 -8.15 21.62 11.26
C LEU A 468 -8.25 23.06 11.78
N ASP A 469 -8.84 23.26 12.95
CA ASP A 469 -9.00 24.60 13.53
C ASP A 469 -7.64 25.22 13.90
N ARG A 470 -6.66 24.39 14.30
CA ARG A 470 -5.35 24.86 14.76
C ARG A 470 -4.28 24.95 13.69
N LEU A 471 -4.28 24.01 12.75
CA LEU A 471 -3.14 23.75 11.86
C LEU A 471 -3.43 24.06 10.39
N LEU A 472 -4.66 24.43 10.02
CA LEU A 472 -4.98 24.78 8.64
C LEU A 472 -4.48 26.21 8.32
N PRO A 473 -3.57 26.40 7.35
CA PRO A 473 -2.88 27.69 7.13
C PRO A 473 -3.80 28.87 6.83
N TRP A 474 -4.92 28.58 6.17
CA TRP A 474 -5.92 29.54 5.72
C TRP A 474 -7.21 29.43 6.54
N ARG A 475 -7.16 28.88 7.75
CA ARG A 475 -8.30 28.77 8.68
C ARG A 475 -9.07 30.08 8.88
N LYS A 476 -8.36 31.21 8.90
CA LYS A 476 -8.92 32.56 9.04
C LYS A 476 -9.87 32.97 7.90
N ASP A 477 -9.79 32.28 6.75
CA ASP A 477 -10.62 32.53 5.58
C ASP A 477 -11.91 31.68 5.59
N VAL A 478 -12.08 30.83 6.61
CA VAL A 478 -13.23 29.94 6.80
C VAL A 478 -14.22 30.57 7.76
N ASN A 479 -15.42 30.82 7.28
CA ASN A 479 -16.54 31.32 8.07
C ASN A 479 -17.38 30.17 8.64
N ASP A 480 -17.67 29.19 7.79
CA ASP A 480 -18.65 28.13 8.07
C ASP A 480 -18.09 26.74 7.75
N PHE A 481 -18.72 25.71 8.31
CA PHE A 481 -18.33 24.31 8.13
C PHE A 481 -19.54 23.45 7.77
N ASN A 482 -19.40 22.65 6.73
CA ASN A 482 -20.33 21.57 6.42
C ASN A 482 -19.60 20.24 6.57
N LEU A 483 -20.28 19.25 7.14
CA LEU A 483 -19.78 17.88 7.17
C LEU A 483 -20.67 16.97 6.34
N TYR A 484 -20.15 16.48 5.22
CA TYR A 484 -20.81 15.52 4.36
C TYR A 484 -20.34 14.11 4.68
N PHE A 485 -21.27 13.28 5.13
CA PHE A 485 -21.15 11.83 5.07
C PHE A 485 -21.45 11.39 3.65
N VAL A 486 -20.39 11.09 2.91
CA VAL A 486 -20.48 10.64 1.53
C VAL A 486 -20.79 9.16 1.55
N VAL A 487 -21.97 8.79 1.02
CA VAL A 487 -22.57 7.47 1.18
C VAL A 487 -23.15 6.94 -0.12
N PRO A 488 -23.23 5.60 -0.30
CA PRO A 488 -23.89 5.02 -1.45
C PRO A 488 -25.42 5.19 -1.36
N SER A 489 -26.07 5.22 -2.52
CA SER A 489 -27.54 5.42 -2.67
C SER A 489 -28.42 4.56 -1.76
N ASN A 490 -28.00 3.34 -1.45
CA ASN A 490 -28.81 2.40 -0.68
C ASN A 490 -28.92 2.72 0.82
N ILE A 491 -27.97 3.47 1.38
CA ILE A 491 -28.04 3.92 2.79
C ILE A 491 -28.36 5.41 2.89
N PHE A 492 -28.36 6.15 1.77
CA PHE A 492 -28.57 7.60 1.76
C PHE A 492 -29.87 8.03 2.46
N GLU A 493 -30.98 7.35 2.17
CA GLU A 493 -32.30 7.71 2.72
C GLU A 493 -32.39 7.44 4.24
N THR A 494 -31.72 6.40 4.73
CA THR A 494 -31.77 5.96 6.14
C THR A 494 -30.57 6.40 6.98
N PHE A 495 -29.55 7.02 6.37
CA PHE A 495 -28.31 7.36 7.05
C PHE A 495 -28.56 8.28 8.26
N PRO A 496 -28.15 7.88 9.47
CA PRO A 496 -28.48 8.65 10.67
C PRO A 496 -27.46 9.74 10.96
N LEU A 497 -27.86 10.72 11.79
CA LEU A 497 -26.96 11.68 12.41
C LEU A 497 -25.86 10.95 13.20
N GLN A 498 -24.60 11.38 13.02
CA GLN A 498 -23.45 10.70 13.61
C GLN A 498 -22.95 11.39 14.89
N LYS A 499 -22.55 10.58 15.86
CA LYS A 499 -22.00 11.06 17.15
C LYS A 499 -20.49 11.31 17.07
N TYR A 500 -20.02 12.31 17.83
CA TYR A 500 -18.59 12.58 18.03
C TYR A 500 -18.00 11.71 19.14
N LYS A 501 -16.84 11.09 18.88
CA LYS A 501 -16.08 10.24 19.81
C LYS A 501 -14.69 10.80 20.13
N THR A 502 -14.15 10.37 21.28
CA THR A 502 -12.77 10.64 21.71
C THR A 502 -11.77 9.75 20.95
N THR A 503 -10.47 10.00 21.11
CA THR A 503 -9.42 9.13 20.55
C THR A 503 -9.43 7.71 21.13
N LYS A 504 -10.12 7.49 22.26
CA LYS A 504 -10.36 6.19 22.90
C LYS A 504 -11.70 5.55 22.51
N ASN A 505 -12.39 6.07 21.48
CA ASN A 505 -13.71 5.61 21.01
C ASN A 505 -14.85 5.74 22.04
N GLU A 506 -14.71 6.61 23.04
CA GLU A 506 -15.78 6.95 23.98
C GLU A 506 -16.62 8.11 23.43
N ASN A 507 -17.92 8.16 23.73
CA ASN A 507 -18.76 9.29 23.34
C ASN A 507 -18.26 10.57 24.02
N CYS A 508 -18.11 11.65 23.26
CA CYS A 508 -17.71 12.94 23.81
C CYS A 508 -18.86 13.53 24.65
N GLN A 509 -18.69 13.62 25.98
CA GLN A 509 -19.64 14.31 26.85
C GLN A 509 -19.52 15.85 26.80
N LYS A 510 -18.39 16.38 26.30
CA LYS A 510 -18.15 17.82 26.12
C LYS A 510 -17.49 18.10 24.76
N ILE A 511 -18.21 18.80 23.89
CA ILE A 511 -17.78 19.18 22.54
C ILE A 511 -17.69 20.72 22.49
N PRO A 512 -16.65 21.32 21.87
CA PRO A 512 -16.59 22.76 21.64
C PRO A 512 -17.83 23.23 20.87
N SER A 513 -18.38 24.38 21.24
CA SER A 513 -19.60 24.92 20.63
C SER A 513 -19.51 25.04 19.10
N TRP A 514 -18.35 25.38 18.56
CA TRP A 514 -18.14 25.47 17.12
C TRP A 514 -18.25 24.11 16.40
N ILE A 515 -17.87 23.00 17.07
CA ILE A 515 -18.02 21.64 16.52
C ILE A 515 -19.48 21.20 16.63
N ASP A 516 -20.15 21.56 17.72
CA ASP A 516 -21.57 21.26 17.95
C ASP A 516 -22.48 21.96 16.93
N ASN A 517 -22.04 23.11 16.42
CA ASN A 517 -22.72 23.90 15.40
C ASN A 517 -22.45 23.44 13.96
N ILE A 518 -21.62 22.40 13.74
CA ILE A 518 -21.37 21.90 12.38
C ILE A 518 -22.62 21.19 11.87
N THR A 519 -23.11 21.60 10.70
CA THR A 519 -24.23 20.93 10.06
C THR A 519 -23.73 19.65 9.38
N GLN A 520 -24.34 18.51 9.72
CA GLN A 520 -24.07 17.23 9.10
C GLN A 520 -25.07 16.97 7.98
N TYR A 521 -24.57 16.44 6.88
CA TYR A 521 -25.35 16.05 5.71
C TYR A 521 -24.99 14.62 5.32
N ALA A 522 -25.96 13.85 4.82
CA ALA A 522 -25.65 12.73 3.94
C ALA A 522 -25.50 13.28 2.51
N LEU A 523 -24.48 12.84 1.78
CA LEU A 523 -24.25 13.15 0.37
C LEU A 523 -24.26 11.86 -0.43
N GLU A 524 -25.13 11.78 -1.43
CA GLU A 524 -25.29 10.58 -2.24
C GLU A 524 -24.25 10.50 -3.36
N ILE A 525 -23.52 9.38 -3.42
CA ILE A 525 -22.82 8.96 -4.64
C ILE A 525 -23.67 7.92 -5.35
N ASN A 526 -24.31 8.33 -6.44
CA ASN A 526 -25.06 7.43 -7.29
C ASN A 526 -24.10 6.64 -8.19
N LEU A 527 -24.06 5.34 -7.96
CA LEU A 527 -23.20 4.39 -8.68
C LEU A 527 -23.88 3.83 -9.95
N GLY A 528 -24.97 4.43 -10.43
CA GLY A 528 -25.83 3.87 -11.48
C GLY A 528 -25.65 4.48 -12.88
N ILE A 529 -25.36 3.62 -13.87
CA ILE A 529 -25.64 3.68 -15.32
C ILE A 529 -25.42 5.04 -16.00
N SER A 530 -24.42 5.11 -16.89
CA SER A 530 -24.42 6.10 -17.96
C SER A 530 -25.57 5.82 -18.93
N ASN A 531 -26.73 6.46 -18.73
CA ASN A 531 -27.78 6.48 -19.74
C ASN A 531 -27.36 7.45 -20.85
N LYS A 532 -26.63 6.94 -21.86
CA LYS A 532 -26.55 7.58 -23.17
C LYS A 532 -27.92 7.50 -23.85
N SER A 533 -28.80 8.47 -23.61
CA SER A 533 -29.73 9.00 -24.62
C SER A 533 -30.70 10.02 -24.03
N ALA A 534 -30.38 11.30 -24.18
CA ALA A 534 -31.38 12.35 -24.31
C ALA A 534 -30.85 13.42 -25.28
N LYS A 535 -30.65 13.05 -26.55
CA LYS A 535 -30.57 14.05 -27.62
C LYS A 535 -31.98 14.55 -27.89
N LYS A 536 -32.16 15.87 -27.65
CA LYS A 536 -33.22 16.72 -28.19
C LYS A 536 -33.75 16.21 -29.54
N ARG A 537 -35.06 16.03 -29.64
CA ARG A 537 -35.83 16.41 -30.82
C ARG A 537 -37.11 17.13 -30.39
N SER A 538 -37.06 18.45 -30.54
CA SER A 538 -38.22 19.32 -30.66
C SER A 538 -38.74 19.26 -32.09
N SER A 539 -40.03 19.00 -32.29
CA SER A 539 -40.84 19.59 -33.37
C SER A 539 -42.34 19.37 -33.12
N VAL A 540 -42.97 20.44 -32.65
CA VAL A 540 -44.30 20.99 -32.99
C VAL A 540 -45.31 20.12 -33.77
N ALA A 541 -46.46 19.95 -33.12
CA ALA A 541 -47.89 19.92 -33.52
C ALA A 541 -48.31 19.48 -34.95
N ILE A 542 -49.37 18.65 -35.02
CA ILE A 542 -50.71 19.02 -35.54
C ILE A 542 -51.73 17.92 -35.16
N SER A 543 -52.94 18.39 -34.85
CA SER A 543 -54.20 17.72 -34.52
C SER A 543 -54.74 16.73 -35.57
N GLY A 544 -55.54 15.76 -35.13
CA GLY A 544 -56.48 15.03 -35.98
C GLY A 544 -57.06 13.79 -35.32
N ASP A 545 -58.32 13.89 -34.88
CA ASP A 545 -59.20 12.77 -34.55
C ASP A 545 -59.34 11.82 -35.74
N TYR A 546 -59.59 10.51 -35.51
CA TYR A 546 -60.62 9.70 -36.17
C TYR A 546 -60.65 8.27 -35.59
N GLU A 547 -61.87 7.79 -35.35
CA GLU A 547 -62.25 6.46 -34.86
C GLU A 547 -62.14 5.36 -35.92
N ASN A 548 -62.17 4.10 -35.44
CA ASN A 548 -62.58 2.85 -36.10
C ASN A 548 -61.65 2.34 -37.24
N GLU A 549 -61.45 1.06 -37.49
CA GLU A 549 -62.37 -0.08 -37.43
C GLU A 549 -61.59 -1.41 -37.54
N GLU A 550 -62.24 -2.50 -37.14
CA GLU A 550 -61.80 -3.89 -37.30
C GLU A 550 -61.45 -4.25 -38.76
N THR A 551 -60.54 -5.21 -38.97
CA THR A 551 -60.85 -6.44 -39.73
C THR A 551 -59.66 -7.41 -39.84
N THR A 552 -59.89 -8.63 -39.33
CA THR A 552 -59.59 -9.96 -39.90
C THR A 552 -58.24 -10.24 -40.59
N GLY A 553 -57.56 -11.29 -40.12
CA GLY A 553 -56.52 -11.97 -40.92
C GLY A 553 -55.90 -13.19 -40.24
N LYS A 554 -56.48 -14.37 -40.51
CA LYS A 554 -56.05 -15.72 -40.09
C LYS A 554 -54.56 -16.01 -40.37
N GLY A 555 -53.91 -16.76 -39.48
CA GLY A 555 -52.60 -17.39 -39.76
C GLY A 555 -52.15 -18.34 -38.65
N THR A 556 -52.42 -19.62 -38.86
CA THR A 556 -52.20 -20.79 -37.99
C THR A 556 -50.73 -21.20 -37.77
N ASN A 557 -50.36 -21.59 -36.55
CA ASN A 557 -49.70 -22.87 -36.16
C ASN A 557 -49.19 -22.77 -34.71
N LYS A 558 -49.83 -23.43 -33.74
CA LYS A 558 -49.65 -24.82 -33.27
C LYS A 558 -48.34 -25.09 -32.52
N ASP A 559 -48.55 -25.31 -31.20
CA ASP A 559 -47.98 -26.35 -30.33
C ASP A 559 -46.43 -26.45 -30.21
N ALA A 560 -45.83 -26.53 -29.01
CA ALA A 560 -46.19 -27.45 -27.95
C ALA A 560 -45.73 -27.00 -26.54
N LYS A 561 -46.63 -27.24 -25.57
CA LYS A 561 -46.35 -27.40 -24.14
C LYS A 561 -45.66 -28.74 -23.88
N LYS A 562 -44.78 -28.79 -22.86
CA LYS A 562 -44.78 -29.91 -21.90
C LYS A 562 -44.35 -29.43 -20.50
N ARG A 563 -45.30 -29.58 -19.57
CA ARG A 563 -45.17 -29.49 -18.10
C ARG A 563 -44.63 -30.81 -17.53
N LYS A 564 -43.99 -30.74 -16.36
CA LYS A 564 -44.17 -31.59 -15.15
C LYS A 564 -43.31 -30.97 -14.03
N THR A 565 -43.81 -30.30 -12.97
CA THR A 565 -44.41 -30.81 -11.70
C THR A 565 -43.75 -32.08 -11.17
N LYS A 566 -43.48 -32.31 -9.88
CA LYS A 566 -43.49 -31.60 -8.57
C LYS A 566 -43.25 -32.76 -7.58
N SER A 567 -42.44 -32.62 -6.53
CA SER A 567 -42.66 -33.38 -5.27
C SER A 567 -41.76 -32.84 -4.17
N ASP A 568 -42.42 -32.18 -3.23
CA ASP A 568 -41.99 -31.92 -1.86
C ASP A 568 -42.07 -33.23 -1.04
N THR A 569 -41.20 -33.37 -0.04
CA THR A 569 -41.54 -33.96 1.27
C THR A 569 -40.55 -33.43 2.30
N ASP A 570 -41.12 -32.75 3.28
CA ASP A 570 -40.55 -32.37 4.57
C ASP A 570 -40.27 -33.60 5.45
N ASP A 571 -39.34 -33.48 6.40
CA ASP A 571 -39.68 -33.75 7.81
C ASP A 571 -38.62 -33.22 8.78
N GLU A 572 -39.14 -32.68 9.88
CA GLU A 572 -38.49 -31.96 10.98
C GLU A 572 -37.87 -32.87 12.06
N THR A 573 -37.39 -32.22 13.13
CA THR A 573 -37.04 -32.64 14.51
C THR A 573 -35.54 -32.73 14.79
N SER A 574 -34.91 -31.72 15.42
CA SER A 574 -35.01 -31.25 16.83
C SER A 574 -34.43 -32.25 17.85
N GLU A 575 -33.25 -31.97 18.41
CA GLU A 575 -33.09 -31.56 19.82
C GLU A 575 -31.64 -31.68 20.32
N SER A 576 -31.35 -30.75 21.22
CA SER A 576 -30.17 -30.48 22.03
C SER A 576 -29.79 -31.56 23.05
N ASN A 577 -28.50 -31.67 23.38
CA ASN A 577 -27.91 -31.39 24.72
C ASN A 577 -26.47 -31.96 24.79
N VAL A 578 -25.45 -31.09 24.94
CA VAL A 578 -24.70 -30.78 26.17
C VAL A 578 -24.37 -32.01 27.05
N ILE A 579 -23.07 -32.24 27.29
CA ILE A 579 -22.39 -32.30 28.61
C ILE A 579 -21.11 -33.16 28.53
N SER A 580 -19.98 -32.47 28.74
CA SER A 580 -18.77 -32.83 29.50
C SER A 580 -18.03 -34.16 29.29
N GLY A 581 -16.70 -34.10 29.42
CA GLY A 581 -15.97 -35.19 30.08
C GLY A 581 -14.55 -35.41 29.60
N ARG A 582 -13.61 -34.69 30.20
CA ARG A 582 -12.15 -34.93 30.21
C ARG A 582 -11.77 -36.42 30.21
N ARG A 583 -10.70 -36.77 29.49
CA ARG A 583 -9.59 -37.59 30.03
C ARG A 583 -8.28 -37.37 29.24
N ASN A 584 -7.27 -36.90 29.98
CA ASN A 584 -5.85 -36.97 29.65
C ASN A 584 -5.32 -38.38 29.92
N LEU A 585 -4.38 -38.88 29.10
CA LEU A 585 -3.19 -39.69 29.48
C LEU A 585 -2.39 -39.96 28.19
N LYS A 586 -1.20 -39.32 28.01
CA LYS A 586 0.15 -39.89 28.21
C LYS A 586 0.41 -41.16 27.38
N ARG A 587 1.23 -41.09 26.32
CA ARG A 587 2.73 -41.20 26.24
C ARG A 587 3.23 -42.66 26.28
N SER A 588 3.79 -43.12 25.15
CA SER A 588 5.02 -43.95 24.99
C SER A 588 5.10 -44.40 23.52
N ASN A 589 6.03 -43.92 22.68
CA ASN A 589 7.41 -44.38 22.46
C ASN A 589 7.56 -45.85 22.04
N VAL A 590 8.18 -46.07 20.86
CA VAL A 590 9.06 -47.15 20.32
C VAL A 590 9.01 -46.96 18.78
N ILE A 591 10.00 -46.43 18.06
CA ILE A 591 11.38 -46.86 17.67
C ILE A 591 11.43 -48.16 16.83
N ASP A 592 12.20 -48.06 15.72
CA ASP A 592 12.77 -49.07 14.79
C ASP A 592 12.14 -49.07 13.39
N ASN A 593 12.79 -48.45 12.39
CA ASN A 593 13.92 -48.93 11.54
C ASN A 593 13.39 -49.72 10.33
N GLU A 594 13.44 -49.07 9.16
CA GLU A 594 14.32 -49.41 8.01
C GLU A 594 13.61 -50.40 7.07
N ASP A 595 13.27 -49.93 5.86
CA ASP A 595 13.74 -50.59 4.64
C ASP A 595 13.45 -49.74 3.40
N GLU A 596 14.45 -49.75 2.53
CA GLU A 596 14.49 -49.19 1.19
C GLU A 596 13.41 -49.82 0.31
N ASP A 597 12.75 -49.01 -0.52
CA ASP A 597 12.57 -49.45 -1.90
C ASP A 597 12.34 -48.30 -2.86
N ALA A 598 13.05 -48.39 -3.98
CA ALA A 598 13.04 -47.45 -5.07
C ALA A 598 11.85 -47.72 -6.00
N SER A 599 11.24 -46.65 -6.53
CA SER A 599 11.12 -46.38 -7.97
C SER A 599 9.81 -45.69 -8.36
N LYS A 600 9.98 -44.64 -9.19
CA LYS A 600 9.05 -44.10 -10.20
C LYS A 600 7.71 -43.55 -9.68
N SER A 601 7.15 -42.46 -10.19
CA SER A 601 7.49 -41.43 -11.16
C SER A 601 6.21 -40.60 -11.19
N ASP A 602 6.24 -39.31 -10.89
CA ASP A 602 5.20 -38.40 -11.40
C ASP A 602 5.79 -37.00 -11.48
N VAL A 603 5.88 -36.53 -12.72
CA VAL A 603 6.45 -35.25 -13.14
C VAL A 603 5.31 -34.25 -13.14
N GLU A 604 5.19 -33.44 -12.09
CA GLU A 604 4.44 -32.19 -12.16
C GLU A 604 5.41 -31.01 -12.20
N LYS A 605 5.34 -30.30 -13.33
CA LYS A 605 6.12 -29.10 -13.65
C LYS A 605 5.77 -27.96 -12.69
N MET A 606 6.66 -27.67 -11.74
CA MET A 606 6.73 -26.36 -11.10
C MET A 606 7.54 -25.41 -11.99
N GLU A 607 6.84 -24.47 -12.64
CA GLU A 607 7.44 -23.32 -13.31
C GLU A 607 8.10 -22.41 -12.27
N ASN A 608 9.41 -22.56 -12.15
CA ASN A 608 10.28 -21.60 -11.47
C ASN A 608 10.43 -20.36 -12.37
N GLU A 609 10.06 -19.19 -11.85
CA GLU A 609 10.46 -17.88 -12.38
C GLU A 609 12.00 -17.77 -12.36
N LYS A 610 12.63 -18.26 -13.42
CA LYS A 610 13.97 -17.88 -13.88
C LYS A 610 13.77 -16.99 -15.10
N ASP A 611 14.00 -15.68 -14.95
CA ASP A 611 14.32 -14.77 -16.05
C ASP A 611 14.84 -13.44 -15.46
N CYS A 612 15.97 -12.85 -15.83
CA CYS A 612 16.96 -13.15 -16.85
C CYS A 612 18.37 -12.98 -16.25
N ARG A 613 19.22 -14.02 -16.34
CA ARG A 613 20.67 -13.88 -16.22
C ARG A 613 21.25 -13.96 -17.62
N GLY A 614 21.87 -12.86 -18.06
CA GLY A 614 22.85 -12.87 -19.14
C GLY A 614 22.30 -12.85 -20.57
N CYS A 615 22.32 -11.67 -21.17
CA CYS A 615 22.69 -11.56 -22.58
C CYS A 615 24.00 -10.76 -22.63
N LYS A 616 25.07 -11.45 -23.05
CA LYS A 616 26.23 -10.82 -23.68
C LYS A 616 25.71 -10.20 -24.98
N TRP A 617 25.87 -8.88 -25.12
CA TRP A 617 26.55 -8.14 -26.19
C TRP A 617 26.27 -6.66 -25.97
#